data_AF-A0A2D5BRV0-F1
#
_entry.id   AF-A0A2D5BRV0-F1
#
_cell.length_a   1.000
_cell.length_b   1.000
_cell.length_c   1.000
_cell.angle_alpha   90.00
_cell.angle_beta   90.00
_cell.angle_gamma   90.00
#
_symmetry.space_group_name_H-M   'P 1'
#
loop_
_entity.id
_entity.type
_entity.pdbx_description
1 polymer ?
#
loop_
_entity_poly.entity_id
_entity_poly.type
_entity_poly.pdbx_seq_one_letter_code
_entity_poly.pdbx_strand_id
1 'polypeptide(L)'
;MSGTDDEIKDGYTNAFWNLLEPFRTGKAIQGSLQYIGIEVLVGQLCRRAMNMKYNWAESAEIHTYSVPLIGQLNMGEPFGELNVSSKAKVELMDEATDGAKAIPGAIAGFIAQRLRRDGFRVPGFGNKDFIALMVGKILSRPLTAYLFSSLPNNAQVAHIVINEIMNRQKAVIDAARTSDEEE
;
A
#
# COMPACT_ATOMS: atom_id res chain seq x y z
N MET A 1 -15.03 -18.25 -32.85
CA MET A 1 -14.08 -18.36 -31.71
C MET A 1 -13.09 -17.21 -31.86
N SER A 2 -13.39 -16.07 -31.25
CA SER A 2 -12.55 -14.84 -31.30
C SER A 2 -12.80 -13.90 -30.10
N GLY A 3 -13.67 -14.27 -29.14
CA GLY A 3 -14.03 -13.39 -28.01
C GLY A 3 -13.07 -13.51 -26.83
N THR A 4 -12.58 -14.72 -26.56
CA THR A 4 -11.84 -15.03 -25.33
C THR A 4 -10.41 -14.47 -25.33
N ASP A 5 -9.74 -14.42 -26.49
CA ASP A 5 -8.36 -13.94 -26.58
C ASP A 5 -8.24 -12.40 -26.48
N ASP A 6 -9.28 -11.67 -26.89
CA ASP A 6 -9.28 -10.21 -26.86
C ASP A 6 -9.70 -9.67 -25.49
N GLU A 7 -10.68 -10.30 -24.80
CA GLU A 7 -11.02 -9.97 -23.40
C GLU A 7 -9.89 -10.27 -22.43
N ILE A 8 -9.17 -11.39 -22.62
CA ILE A 8 -8.02 -11.74 -21.79
C ILE A 8 -6.87 -10.73 -22.00
N LYS A 9 -6.61 -10.30 -23.24
CA LYS A 9 -5.60 -9.28 -23.54
C LYS A 9 -5.97 -7.91 -23.00
N ASP A 10 -7.23 -7.51 -23.12
CA ASP A 10 -7.72 -6.25 -22.56
C ASP A 10 -7.71 -6.29 -21.03
N GLY A 11 -8.05 -7.42 -20.42
CA GLY A 11 -7.92 -7.66 -18.98
C GLY A 11 -6.47 -7.55 -18.48
N TYR A 12 -5.51 -8.19 -19.14
CA TYR A 12 -4.08 -8.08 -18.80
C TYR A 12 -3.52 -6.66 -19.02
N THR A 13 -3.92 -6.02 -20.13
CA THR A 13 -3.51 -4.65 -20.44
C THR A 13 -4.06 -3.68 -19.39
N ASN A 14 -5.32 -3.82 -19.00
CA ASN A 14 -5.94 -3.03 -17.94
C ASN A 14 -5.33 -3.30 -16.56
N ALA A 15 -5.04 -4.55 -16.21
CA ALA A 15 -4.39 -4.90 -14.94
C ALA A 15 -2.99 -4.26 -14.80
N PHE A 16 -2.19 -4.28 -15.88
CA PHE A 16 -0.89 -3.62 -15.89
C PHE A 16 -0.99 -2.10 -15.78
N TRP A 17 -1.94 -1.48 -16.49
CA TRP A 17 -2.14 -0.02 -16.40
C TRP A 17 -2.72 0.43 -15.06
N ASN A 18 -3.55 -0.40 -14.42
CA ASN A 18 -4.04 -0.18 -13.07
C ASN A 18 -2.91 -0.26 -12.04
N LEU A 19 -1.97 -1.21 -12.20
CA LEU A 19 -0.79 -1.32 -11.35
C LEU A 19 0.08 -0.05 -11.34
N LEU A 20 0.12 0.66 -12.47
CA LEU A 20 0.94 1.88 -12.66
C LEU A 20 0.19 3.18 -12.37
N GLU A 21 -1.12 3.13 -12.12
CA GLU A 21 -1.94 4.30 -11.87
C GLU A 21 -1.40 5.23 -10.75
N PRO A 22 -0.85 4.73 -9.63
CA PRO A 22 -0.21 5.56 -8.60
C PRO A 22 0.96 6.42 -9.12
N PHE A 23 1.57 6.01 -10.24
CA PHE A 23 2.75 6.65 -10.81
C PHE A 23 2.48 7.40 -12.12
N ARG A 24 1.21 7.59 -12.50
CA ARG A 24 0.84 8.10 -13.83
C ARG A 24 0.64 9.62 -13.91
N THR A 25 0.16 10.25 -12.85
CA THR A 25 -0.12 11.70 -12.83
C THR A 25 0.76 12.40 -11.81
N GLY A 26 1.09 13.67 -12.03
CA GLY A 26 1.94 14.43 -11.09
C GLY A 26 1.39 14.46 -9.66
N LYS A 27 0.06 14.52 -9.51
CA LYS A 27 -0.62 14.46 -8.20
C LYS A 27 -0.61 13.05 -7.59
N ALA A 28 -0.80 12.01 -8.41
CA ALA A 28 -0.71 10.62 -7.94
C ALA A 28 0.73 10.27 -7.50
N ILE A 29 1.73 10.63 -8.30
CA ILE A 29 3.16 10.45 -7.97
C ILE A 29 3.50 11.17 -6.66
N GLN A 30 3.07 12.43 -6.52
CA GLN A 30 3.29 13.18 -5.28
C GLN A 30 2.59 12.50 -4.09
N GLY A 31 1.38 11.99 -4.26
CA GLY A 31 0.64 11.24 -3.23
C GLY A 31 1.33 9.94 -2.85
N SER A 32 1.79 9.15 -3.81
CA SER A 32 2.57 7.93 -3.56
C SER A 32 3.87 8.24 -2.83
N LEU A 33 4.60 9.29 -3.21
CA LEU A 33 5.84 9.69 -2.54
C LEU A 33 5.60 10.11 -1.09
N GLN A 34 4.52 10.84 -0.82
CA GLN A 34 4.17 11.26 0.53
C GLN A 34 3.68 10.07 1.37
N TYR A 35 2.86 9.18 0.81
CA TYR A 35 2.47 7.93 1.44
C TYR A 35 3.68 7.08 1.82
N ILE A 36 4.59 6.84 0.87
CA ILE A 36 5.87 6.13 1.10
C ILE A 36 6.67 6.85 2.19
N GLY A 37 6.73 8.17 2.16
CA GLY A 37 7.42 8.98 3.17
C GLY A 37 6.89 8.72 4.58
N ILE A 38 5.57 8.65 4.75
CA ILE A 38 4.95 8.30 6.04
C ILE A 38 5.28 6.86 6.42
N GLU A 39 5.15 5.90 5.50
CA GLU A 39 5.47 4.50 5.80
C GLU A 39 6.93 4.32 6.23
N VAL A 40 7.86 5.01 5.57
CA VAL A 40 9.28 5.02 5.91
C VAL A 40 9.51 5.62 7.29
N LEU A 41 8.84 6.72 7.63
CA LEU A 41 8.92 7.34 8.95
C LEU A 41 8.40 6.40 10.04
N VAL A 42 7.24 5.76 9.83
CA VAL A 42 6.68 4.76 10.75
C VAL A 42 7.64 3.58 10.90
N GLY A 43 8.19 3.09 9.78
CA GLY A 43 9.18 2.01 9.77
C GLY A 43 10.45 2.37 10.55
N GLN A 44 10.93 3.61 10.47
CA GLN A 44 12.05 4.09 11.26
C GLN A 44 11.72 4.15 12.76
N LEU A 45 10.50 4.54 13.14
CA LEU A 45 10.05 4.50 14.54
C LEU A 45 9.99 3.07 15.07
N CYS A 46 9.49 2.13 14.27
CA CYS A 46 9.47 0.71 14.62
C CYS A 46 10.88 0.15 14.79
N ARG A 47 11.78 0.46 13.85
CA ARG A 47 13.21 0.10 13.94
C ARG A 47 13.84 0.65 15.22
N ARG A 48 13.57 1.91 15.56
CA ARG A 48 14.05 2.53 16.80
C ARG A 48 13.55 1.77 18.03
N ALA A 49 12.25 1.44 18.08
CA ALA A 49 11.66 0.67 19.19
C ALA A 49 12.26 -0.74 19.30
N MET A 50 12.65 -1.35 18.18
CA MET A 50 13.31 -2.65 18.11
C MET A 50 14.84 -2.60 18.29
N ASN A 51 15.38 -1.42 18.62
CA ASN A 51 16.81 -1.16 18.77
C ASN A 51 17.64 -1.55 17.52
N MET A 52 17.08 -1.26 16.34
CA MET A 52 17.70 -1.47 15.04
C MET A 52 18.26 -0.16 14.49
N LYS A 53 19.27 -0.26 13.62
CA LYS A 53 19.76 0.90 12.88
C LYS A 53 18.70 1.44 11.92
N TYR A 54 18.64 2.76 11.79
CA TYR A 54 17.85 3.40 10.76
C TYR A 54 18.34 2.96 9.38
N ASN A 55 17.39 2.73 8.48
CA ASN A 55 17.68 2.34 7.11
C ASN A 55 16.65 2.98 6.18
N TRP A 56 16.85 4.27 5.92
CA TRP A 56 15.92 5.11 5.17
C TRP A 56 15.80 4.68 3.71
N ALA A 57 16.93 4.40 3.05
CA ALA A 57 16.95 4.06 1.63
C ALA A 57 16.29 2.71 1.36
N GLU A 58 16.65 1.67 2.13
CA GLU A 58 16.07 0.34 1.97
C GLU A 58 14.60 0.29 2.36
N SER A 59 14.21 1.06 3.39
CA SER A 59 12.82 1.23 3.77
C SER A 59 12.03 1.94 2.66
N ALA A 60 12.55 3.02 2.07
CA ALA A 60 11.88 3.68 0.96
C ALA A 60 11.73 2.76 -0.25
N GLU A 61 12.77 1.99 -0.56
CA GLU A 61 12.77 1.01 -1.64
C GLU A 61 11.66 -0.04 -1.46
N ILE A 62 11.59 -0.70 -0.30
CA ILE A 62 10.59 -1.74 -0.06
C ILE A 62 9.16 -1.19 -0.06
N HIS A 63 8.96 0.00 0.53
CA HIS A 63 7.66 0.64 0.56
C HIS A 63 7.22 1.02 -0.86
N THR A 64 8.14 1.52 -1.69
CA THR A 64 7.90 1.80 -3.12
C THR A 64 7.47 0.55 -3.89
N TYR A 65 8.11 -0.60 -3.67
CA TYR A 65 7.66 -1.85 -4.31
C TYR A 65 6.31 -2.34 -3.79
N SER A 66 5.98 -2.04 -2.53
CA SER A 66 4.70 -2.45 -1.97
C SER A 66 3.53 -1.61 -2.48
N VAL A 67 3.71 -0.29 -2.73
CA VAL A 67 2.62 0.62 -3.15
C VAL A 67 1.75 0.08 -4.29
N PRO A 68 2.29 -0.31 -5.45
CA PRO A 68 1.46 -0.81 -6.54
C PRO A 68 0.81 -2.17 -6.21
N LEU A 69 1.43 -2.96 -5.33
CA LEU A 69 0.95 -4.28 -4.95
C LEU A 69 -0.15 -4.21 -3.88
N ILE A 70 -0.21 -3.15 -3.08
CA ILE A 70 -1.28 -2.99 -2.08
C ILE A 70 -2.61 -2.83 -2.80
N GLY A 71 -2.73 -2.05 -3.88
CA GLY A 71 -4.01 -1.97 -4.60
C GLY A 71 -4.60 -3.33 -4.99
N GLN A 72 -3.74 -4.24 -5.45
CA GLN A 72 -4.13 -5.59 -5.90
C GLN A 72 -4.25 -6.63 -4.77
N LEU A 73 -3.45 -6.49 -3.70
CA LEU A 73 -3.33 -7.48 -2.63
C LEU A 73 -3.88 -6.99 -1.29
N ASN A 74 -4.49 -5.80 -1.24
CA ASN A 74 -5.09 -5.24 -0.04
C ASN A 74 -6.51 -5.77 0.12
N MET A 75 -6.66 -6.61 1.13
CA MET A 75 -7.97 -7.11 1.54
C MET A 75 -8.67 -6.17 2.53
N GLY A 76 -8.05 -5.03 2.86
CA GLY A 76 -8.55 -4.00 3.78
C GLY A 76 -9.74 -3.23 3.28
N GLU A 77 -10.55 -2.70 4.20
CA GLU A 77 -11.51 -1.66 3.81
C GLU A 77 -10.75 -0.47 3.20
N PRO A 78 -11.39 0.25 2.25
CA PRO A 78 -11.02 1.59 1.88
C PRO A 78 -10.60 2.41 3.11
N PHE A 79 -9.63 3.31 2.97
CA PHE A 79 -9.44 4.28 4.05
C PHE A 79 -10.78 4.96 4.30
N GLY A 80 -11.24 4.94 5.56
CA GLY A 80 -12.41 5.71 5.95
C GLY A 80 -12.24 7.14 5.44
N GLU A 81 -13.32 7.78 4.97
CA GLU A 81 -13.24 9.11 4.36
C GLU A 81 -12.30 10.00 5.18
N LEU A 82 -11.10 10.28 4.64
CA LEU A 82 -10.15 11.21 5.23
C LEU A 82 -10.72 12.60 5.04
N ASN A 83 -11.76 12.90 5.80
CA ASN A 83 -12.50 14.13 5.72
C ASN A 83 -11.70 15.17 6.50
N VAL A 84 -11.22 16.19 5.79
CA VAL A 84 -10.54 17.38 6.35
C VAL A 84 -11.40 18.04 7.45
N SER A 85 -12.72 17.79 7.43
CA SER A 85 -13.70 18.36 8.36
C SER A 85 -14.28 17.40 9.40
N SER A 86 -13.98 16.09 9.35
CA SER A 86 -14.62 15.13 10.26
C SER A 86 -13.72 14.83 11.45
N LYS A 87 -14.15 15.29 12.62
CA LYS A 87 -13.88 14.64 13.92
C LYS A 87 -14.56 13.25 13.96
N ALA A 88 -14.45 12.45 12.92
CA ALA A 88 -14.80 11.05 13.01
C ALA A 88 -13.85 10.44 14.04
N LYS A 89 -14.40 9.77 15.05
CA LYS A 89 -13.60 8.92 15.93
C LYS A 89 -13.01 7.85 15.04
N VAL A 90 -11.78 8.07 14.56
CA VAL A 90 -10.99 7.01 13.96
C VAL A 90 -10.77 5.99 15.07
N GLU A 91 -11.41 4.84 14.95
CA GLU A 91 -11.21 3.74 15.86
C GLU A 91 -9.86 3.11 15.50
N LEU A 92 -8.82 3.45 16.28
CA LEU A 92 -7.44 3.05 15.99
C LEU A 92 -7.26 1.53 15.82
N MET A 93 -8.13 0.74 16.45
CA MET A 93 -8.15 -0.71 16.33
C MET A 93 -8.64 -1.17 14.94
N ASP A 94 -9.64 -0.48 14.39
CA ASP A 94 -10.16 -0.78 13.05
C ASP A 94 -9.11 -0.43 11.99
N GLU A 95 -8.46 0.73 12.10
CA GLU A 95 -7.36 1.12 11.21
C GLU A 95 -6.15 0.17 11.31
N ALA A 96 -5.84 -0.34 12.50
CA ALA A 96 -4.80 -1.35 12.67
C ALA A 96 -5.17 -2.69 12.00
N THR A 97 -6.44 -3.10 12.15
CA THR A 97 -6.98 -4.31 11.52
C THR A 97 -6.96 -4.18 10.00
N ASP A 98 -7.34 -3.02 9.48
CA ASP A 98 -7.29 -2.73 8.06
C ASP A 98 -5.86 -2.51 7.54
N GLY A 99 -4.93 -2.07 8.38
CA GLY A 99 -3.50 -2.07 8.09
C GLY A 99 -2.93 -3.48 7.98
N ALA A 100 -3.40 -4.41 8.81
CA ALA A 100 -3.02 -5.82 8.77
C ALA A 100 -3.50 -6.53 7.50
N LYS A 101 -4.56 -6.05 6.84
CA LYS A 101 -5.02 -6.62 5.57
C LYS A 101 -4.17 -6.21 4.36
N ALA A 102 -3.26 -5.24 4.51
CA ALA A 102 -2.25 -4.88 3.50
C ALA A 102 -0.95 -5.71 3.60
N ILE A 103 -0.88 -6.66 4.55
CA ILE A 103 0.25 -7.55 4.79
C ILE A 103 0.68 -8.35 3.54
N PRO A 104 -0.24 -8.95 2.75
CA PRO A 104 0.16 -9.69 1.55
C PRO A 104 0.94 -8.82 0.55
N GLY A 105 0.53 -7.57 0.35
CA GLY A 105 1.25 -6.60 -0.49
C GLY A 105 2.63 -6.25 0.05
N ALA A 106 2.78 -6.11 1.38
CA ALA A 106 4.08 -5.88 2.00
C ALA A 106 5.02 -7.08 1.85
N ILE A 107 4.52 -8.30 2.00
CA ILE A 107 5.27 -9.54 1.76
C ILE A 107 5.74 -9.62 0.31
N ALA A 108 4.85 -9.34 -0.65
CA ALA A 108 5.19 -9.35 -2.06
C ALA A 108 6.28 -8.30 -2.40
N GLY A 109 6.18 -7.10 -1.83
CA GLY A 109 7.22 -6.06 -1.94
C GLY A 109 8.57 -6.51 -1.36
N PHE A 110 8.55 -7.18 -0.19
CA PHE A 110 9.75 -7.75 0.43
C PHE A 110 10.41 -8.81 -0.46
N ILE A 111 9.60 -9.70 -1.06
CA ILE A 111 10.08 -10.74 -2.00
C ILE A 111 10.65 -10.11 -3.27
N ALA A 112 10.03 -9.04 -3.79
CA ALA A 112 10.54 -8.34 -4.96
C ALA A 112 11.90 -7.66 -4.69
N GLN A 113 12.06 -7.06 -3.51
CA GLN A 113 13.31 -6.40 -3.10
C GLN A 113 14.44 -7.41 -2.86
N ARG A 114 14.27 -8.34 -1.91
CA ARG A 114 14.42 -9.78 -2.15
C ARG A 114 15.23 -10.22 -3.37
N LEU A 115 14.44 -10.56 -4.38
CA LEU A 115 14.84 -11.05 -5.68
C LEU A 115 15.81 -10.11 -6.39
N ARG A 116 15.60 -8.79 -6.33
CA ARG A 116 16.50 -7.83 -6.97
C ARG A 116 17.88 -7.81 -6.32
N ARG A 117 17.96 -7.80 -5.00
CA ARG A 117 19.22 -7.59 -4.27
C ARG A 117 20.04 -8.85 -4.14
N ASP A 118 19.37 -9.98 -3.90
CA ASP A 118 20.04 -11.25 -3.58
C ASP A 118 19.89 -12.30 -4.69
N GLY A 119 19.18 -11.97 -5.78
CA GLY A 119 18.84 -12.92 -6.84
C GLY A 119 17.78 -13.93 -6.40
N PHE A 120 17.73 -15.08 -7.08
CA PHE A 120 16.77 -16.17 -6.81
C PHE A 120 17.12 -16.94 -5.52
N ARG A 121 17.07 -16.26 -4.36
CA ARG A 121 17.23 -16.86 -3.05
C ARG A 121 15.93 -16.77 -2.29
N VAL A 122 15.55 -17.86 -1.61
CA VAL A 122 14.37 -17.87 -0.75
C VAL A 122 14.55 -16.83 0.36
N PRO A 123 13.66 -15.83 0.46
CA PRO A 123 13.72 -14.83 1.51
C PRO A 123 13.42 -15.45 2.88
N GLY A 124 14.18 -15.05 3.90
CA GLY A 124 13.92 -15.44 5.28
C GLY A 124 12.89 -14.52 5.92
N PHE A 125 11.74 -15.08 6.34
CA PHE A 125 10.63 -14.32 6.94
C PHE A 125 10.69 -14.18 8.47
N GLY A 126 11.84 -14.47 9.09
CA GLY A 126 12.05 -14.34 10.54
C GLY A 126 13.03 -13.24 10.94
N ASN A 127 13.55 -12.48 9.98
CA ASN A 127 14.53 -11.45 10.28
C ASN A 127 13.85 -10.18 10.84
N LYS A 128 14.63 -9.37 11.56
CA LYS A 128 14.12 -8.16 12.19
C LYS A 128 13.63 -7.13 11.17
N ASP A 129 14.18 -7.11 9.96
CA ASP A 129 13.77 -6.19 8.89
C ASP A 129 12.36 -6.51 8.38
N PHE A 130 12.05 -7.79 8.20
CA PHE A 130 10.71 -8.27 7.87
C PHE A 130 9.72 -7.93 8.97
N ILE A 131 10.05 -8.23 10.23
CA ILE A 131 9.16 -7.91 11.36
C ILE A 131 8.92 -6.40 11.46
N ALA A 132 9.95 -5.57 11.28
CA ALA A 132 9.83 -4.11 11.30
C ALA A 132 8.94 -3.59 10.16
N LEU A 133 9.04 -4.19 8.96
CA LEU A 133 8.15 -3.89 7.85
C LEU A 133 6.69 -4.23 8.20
N MET A 134 6.46 -5.44 8.72
CA MET A 134 5.11 -5.92 9.07
C MET A 134 4.45 -5.03 10.12
N VAL A 135 5.16 -4.77 11.23
CA VAL A 135 4.68 -3.91 12.31
C VAL A 135 4.49 -2.47 11.81
N GLY A 136 5.46 -1.96 11.04
CA GLY A 136 5.35 -0.64 10.42
C GLY A 136 4.12 -0.52 9.53
N LYS A 137 3.77 -1.58 8.78
CA LYS A 137 2.59 -1.61 7.91
C LYS A 137 1.30 -1.56 8.72
N ILE A 138 1.18 -2.38 9.76
CA ILE A 138 0.02 -2.40 10.66
C ILE A 138 -0.18 -1.04 11.32
N LEU A 139 0.91 -0.40 11.78
CA LEU A 139 0.86 0.88 12.47
C LEU A 139 0.74 2.09 11.53
N SER A 140 1.03 1.93 10.24
CA SER A 140 1.06 3.04 9.29
C SER A 140 -0.30 3.73 9.19
N ARG A 141 -1.41 2.97 9.07
CA ARG A 141 -2.76 3.52 8.98
C ARG A 141 -3.20 4.27 10.24
N PRO A 142 -3.18 3.68 11.45
CA PRO A 142 -3.59 4.40 12.66
C PRO A 142 -2.70 5.61 12.94
N LEU A 143 -1.40 5.54 12.65
CA LEU A 143 -0.50 6.68 12.83
C LEU A 143 -0.74 7.77 11.79
N THR A 144 -1.02 7.41 10.53
CA THR A 144 -1.39 8.36 9.48
C THR A 144 -2.69 9.05 9.85
N ALA A 145 -3.71 8.32 10.30
CA ALA A 145 -4.98 8.89 10.68
C ALA A 145 -4.86 9.83 11.89
N TYR A 146 -4.04 9.47 12.88
CA TYR A 146 -3.73 10.34 14.02
C TYR A 146 -3.03 11.64 13.60
N LEU A 147 -2.08 11.56 12.66
CA LEU A 147 -1.28 12.69 12.20
C LEU A 147 -1.92 13.47 11.05
N PHE A 148 -2.99 12.95 10.43
CA PHE A 148 -3.54 13.47 9.17
C PHE A 148 -3.89 14.96 9.26
N SER A 149 -4.55 15.37 10.35
CA SER A 149 -4.92 16.76 10.62
C SER A 149 -3.72 17.69 10.86
N SER A 150 -2.56 17.14 11.23
CA SER A 150 -1.32 17.86 11.46
C SER A 150 -0.40 17.88 10.23
N LEU A 151 -0.73 17.14 9.17
CA LEU A 151 0.01 17.18 7.91
C LEU A 151 -0.25 18.52 7.20
N PRO A 152 0.72 19.09 6.46
CA PRO A 152 0.46 20.26 5.65
C PRO A 152 -0.57 19.98 4.54
N ASN A 153 -1.33 21.00 4.11
CA ASN A 153 -2.48 20.84 3.20
C ASN A 153 -2.16 20.07 1.90
N ASN A 154 -0.96 20.27 1.34
CA ASN A 154 -0.50 19.55 0.16
C ASN A 154 -0.32 18.05 0.43
N ALA A 155 0.06 17.67 1.64
CA ALA A 155 0.18 16.28 2.07
C ALA A 155 -1.18 15.63 2.32
N GLN A 156 -2.10 16.35 2.96
CA GLN A 156 -3.47 15.88 3.14
C GLN A 156 -4.17 15.61 1.80
N VAL A 157 -4.08 16.56 0.86
CA VAL A 157 -4.69 16.43 -0.47
C VAL A 157 -4.12 15.24 -1.24
N ALA A 158 -2.80 15.04 -1.22
CA ALA A 158 -2.22 13.92 -1.95
C ALA A 158 -2.54 12.56 -1.28
N HIS A 159 -2.67 12.51 0.05
CA HIS A 159 -3.16 11.34 0.77
C HIS A 159 -4.62 11.00 0.41
N ILE A 160 -5.48 12.00 0.26
CA ILE A 160 -6.85 11.79 -0.22
C ILE A 160 -6.83 11.21 -1.64
N VAL A 161 -6.01 11.78 -2.53
CA VAL A 161 -5.91 11.31 -3.93
C VAL A 161 -5.41 9.88 -4.01
N ILE A 162 -4.35 9.51 -3.28
CA ILE A 162 -3.84 8.13 -3.31
C ILE A 162 -4.83 7.15 -2.70
N ASN A 163 -5.53 7.52 -1.62
CA ASN A 163 -6.58 6.68 -1.04
C ASN A 163 -7.72 6.44 -2.03
N GLU A 164 -8.16 7.48 -2.73
CA GLU A 164 -9.19 7.36 -3.76
C GLU A 164 -8.76 6.43 -4.90
N ILE A 165 -7.50 6.50 -5.35
CA ILE A 165 -6.94 5.58 -6.35
C ILE A 165 -6.96 4.14 -5.83
N MET A 166 -6.48 3.91 -4.60
CA MET A 166 -6.45 2.57 -4.00
C MET A 166 -7.86 1.99 -3.82
N ASN A 167 -8.82 2.83 -3.43
CA ASN A 167 -10.22 2.44 -3.26
C ASN A 167 -10.86 2.06 -4.60
N ARG A 168 -10.58 2.81 -5.67
CA ARG A 168 -11.04 2.48 -7.03
C ARG A 168 -10.46 1.17 -7.53
N GLN A 169 -9.17 0.94 -7.31
CA GLN A 169 -8.52 -0.31 -7.70
C GLN A 169 -9.16 -1.50 -7.00
N LYS A 170 -9.42 -1.37 -5.70
CA LYS A 170 -10.12 -2.39 -4.92
C LYS A 170 -11.52 -2.67 -5.47
N ALA A 171 -12.31 -1.63 -5.75
CA ALA A 171 -13.65 -1.78 -6.30
C ALA A 171 -13.66 -2.50 -7.66
N VAL A 172 -12.68 -2.22 -8.52
CA VAL A 172 -12.51 -2.92 -9.81
C VAL A 172 -12.16 -4.40 -9.60
N ILE A 173 -11.28 -4.72 -8.64
CA ILE A 173 -10.91 -6.11 -8.33
C ILE A 173 -12.09 -6.88 -7.74
N ASP A 174 -12.82 -6.27 -6.81
CA ASP A 174 -13.99 -6.89 -6.20
C ASP A 174 -15.07 -7.18 -7.26
N ALA A 175 -15.30 -6.25 -8.20
CA ALA A 175 -16.21 -6.45 -9.33
C ALA A 175 -15.76 -7.58 -10.27
N ALA A 176 -14.46 -7.65 -10.59
CA ALA A 176 -13.91 -8.74 -11.40
C ALA A 176 -14.01 -10.10 -10.69
N ARG A 177 -13.86 -10.13 -9.36
CA ARG A 177 -14.01 -11.36 -8.59
C ARG A 177 -15.45 -11.86 -8.57
N THR A 178 -16.43 -10.96 -8.49
CA THR A 178 -17.85 -11.33 -8.51
C THR A 178 -18.32 -11.82 -9.87
N SER A 179 -17.72 -11.36 -10.98
CA SER A 179 -18.05 -11.88 -12.32
C SER A 179 -17.54 -13.30 -12.55
N ASP A 180 -16.43 -13.68 -11.92
CA ASP A 180 -15.85 -15.04 -12.03
C ASP A 180 -16.60 -16.08 -11.17
N GLU A 181 -17.39 -15.64 -10.17
CA GLU A 181 -18.19 -16.53 -9.30
C GLU A 181 -19.59 -16.85 -9.87
N GLU A 182 -20.02 -16.14 -10.93
CA GLU A 182 -21.32 -16.33 -11.59
C GLU A 182 -21.25 -17.19 -12.89
N GLU A 183 -20.06 -17.67 -13.28
CA GLU A 183 -19.82 -18.66 -14.36
C GLU A 183 -19.65 -20.10 -13.83
#